data_AF-A0A4S0RFU3-F1
#
_entry.id   AF-A0A4S0RFU3-F1
#
_cell.length_a   1.000
_cell.length_b   1.000
_cell.length_c   1.000
_cell.angle_alpha   90.00
_cell.angle_beta   90.00
_cell.angle_gamma   90.00
#
_symmetry.space_group_name_H-M   'P 1'
#
loop_
_entity.id
_entity.type
_entity.pdbx_description
1 polymer ?
#
loop_
_entity_poly.entity_id
_entity_poly.type
_entity_poly.pdbx_seq_one_letter_code
_entity_poly.pdbx_strand_id
1 'polypeptide(L)'
;DLYLVAFDLLHLNGHDLRDMSLEDRREILQALIAAGGRIQFSEALPGTGDAVYHLACEAGLEGIVSKRLDSVYRSGSTMNWRKIKCYIEKEMDIIGVQREHGKPAMVLMADKRRYMGGAFVTFKAEKRQDLWNRV
;
A
#
# COMPACT_ATOMS: atom_id res chain seq x y z
N ASP A 1 15.38 3.49 -16.42
CA ASP A 1 14.41 2.66 -17.15
C ASP A 1 13.10 2.54 -16.41
N LEU A 2 11.99 2.29 -17.13
CA LEU A 2 10.65 2.14 -16.57
C LEU A 2 10.12 0.73 -16.85
N TYR A 3 9.56 0.09 -15.82
CA TYR A 3 8.95 -1.24 -15.88
C TYR A 3 7.48 -1.16 -15.46
N LEU A 4 6.63 -1.95 -16.13
CA LEU A 4 5.25 -2.18 -15.73
C LEU A 4 5.15 -3.57 -15.11
N VAL A 5 4.82 -3.64 -13.82
CA VAL A 5 4.58 -4.92 -13.14
C VAL A 5 3.07 -5.18 -13.10
N ALA A 6 2.59 -6.07 -13.96
CA ALA A 6 1.18 -6.43 -14.08
C ALA A 6 0.78 -7.45 -13.01
N PHE A 7 -0.36 -7.23 -12.35
CA PHE A 7 -0.76 -7.99 -11.16
C PHE A 7 -2.18 -8.60 -11.21
N ASP A 8 -2.96 -8.29 -12.25
CA ASP A 8 -4.30 -8.86 -12.51
C ASP A 8 -4.66 -8.67 -14.00
N LEU A 9 -5.59 -9.48 -14.50
CA LEU A 9 -6.12 -9.44 -15.86
C LEU A 9 -7.64 -9.42 -15.80
N LEU A 10 -8.24 -8.29 -16.20
CA LEU A 10 -9.69 -8.10 -16.08
C LEU A 10 -10.44 -8.46 -17.35
N HIS A 11 -9.77 -8.43 -18.50
CA HIS A 11 -10.39 -8.64 -19.80
C HIS A 11 -9.37 -9.17 -20.81
N LEU A 12 -9.77 -10.10 -21.66
CA LEU A 12 -8.92 -10.68 -22.71
C LEU A 12 -9.76 -11.00 -23.95
N ASN A 13 -9.37 -10.49 -25.12
CA ASN A 13 -9.94 -10.86 -26.43
C ASN A 13 -11.48 -10.85 -26.51
N GLY A 14 -12.13 -9.82 -25.96
CA GLY A 14 -13.60 -9.73 -25.95
C GLY A 14 -14.29 -10.36 -24.72
N HIS A 15 -13.53 -11.05 -23.87
CA HIS A 15 -14.06 -11.73 -22.69
C HIS A 15 -13.74 -10.96 -21.40
N ASP A 16 -14.78 -10.67 -20.63
CA ASP A 16 -14.67 -10.15 -19.26
C ASP A 16 -14.30 -11.30 -18.31
N LEU A 17 -13.17 -11.17 -17.63
CA LEU A 17 -12.66 -12.20 -16.71
C LEU A 17 -12.97 -11.87 -15.25
N ARG A 18 -13.65 -10.76 -14.95
CA ARG A 18 -13.84 -10.28 -13.57
C ARG A 18 -14.60 -11.26 -12.66
N ASP A 19 -15.41 -12.15 -13.23
CA ASP A 19 -16.14 -13.20 -12.51
C ASP A 19 -15.36 -14.51 -12.35
N MET A 20 -14.15 -14.62 -12.92
CA MET A 20 -13.24 -15.73 -12.67
C MET A 20 -12.51 -15.56 -11.33
N SER A 21 -12.00 -16.66 -10.76
CA SER A 21 -11.17 -16.61 -9.56
C SER A 21 -9.87 -15.83 -9.81
N LEU A 22 -9.25 -15.29 -8.77
CA LEU A 22 -7.96 -14.60 -8.91
C LEU A 22 -6.87 -15.56 -9.39
N GLU A 23 -6.94 -16.82 -8.95
CA GLU A 23 -6.04 -17.89 -9.38
C GLU A 23 -6.06 -18.05 -10.91
N ASP A 24 -7.24 -18.27 -11.49
CA ASP A 24 -7.38 -18.46 -12.94
C ASP A 24 -6.94 -17.21 -13.72
N ARG A 25 -7.33 -16.01 -13.26
CA ARG A 25 -6.93 -14.75 -13.92
C ARG A 25 -5.42 -14.56 -13.93
N ARG A 26 -4.73 -14.97 -12.86
CA ARG A 26 -3.27 -14.85 -12.74
C ARG A 26 -2.55 -15.88 -13.61
N GLU A 27 -3.06 -17.11 -13.70
CA GLU A 27 -2.50 -18.13 -14.58
C GLU A 27 -2.54 -17.66 -16.05
N ILE A 28 -3.69 -17.13 -16.49
CA ILE A 28 -3.84 -16.57 -17.84
C ILE A 28 -2.89 -15.38 -18.03
N LEU A 29 -2.81 -14.46 -17.06
CA LEU A 29 -1.90 -13.31 -17.14
C LEU A 29 -0.44 -13.74 -17.29
N GLN A 30 0.00 -14.74 -16.52
CA GLN A 30 1.37 -15.23 -16.54
C GLN A 30 1.71 -15.83 -17.92
N ALA A 31 0.79 -16.59 -18.51
CA ALA A 31 0.97 -17.16 -19.85
C ALA A 31 1.09 -16.12 -20.97
N LEU A 32 0.58 -14.89 -20.76
CA LEU A 32 0.63 -13.80 -21.74
C LEU A 32 1.93 -12.98 -21.69
N ILE A 33 2.65 -12.99 -20.57
CA ILE A 33 3.81 -12.12 -20.36
C ILE A 33 5.09 -12.88 -20.68
N ALA A 34 5.78 -12.47 -21.74
CA ALA A 34 7.09 -12.99 -22.09
C ALA A 34 8.16 -12.58 -21.06
N ALA A 35 9.08 -13.50 -20.74
CA ALA A 35 10.18 -13.23 -19.84
C ALA A 35 11.15 -12.15 -20.40
N GLY A 36 11.75 -11.36 -19.50
CA GLY A 36 12.80 -10.40 -19.84
C GLY A 36 12.32 -9.08 -20.48
N GLY A 37 11.01 -8.86 -20.64
CA GLY A 37 10.44 -7.64 -21.20
C GLY A 37 10.39 -6.45 -20.23
N ARG A 38 9.85 -5.30 -20.69
CA ARG A 38 9.53 -4.16 -19.79
C ARG A 38 8.21 -4.34 -19.05
N ILE A 39 7.38 -5.27 -19.50
CA ILE A 39 6.19 -5.74 -18.79
C ILE A 39 6.59 -7.01 -18.05
N GLN A 40 6.36 -7.03 -16.75
CA GLN A 40 6.74 -8.10 -15.84
C GLN A 40 5.50 -8.61 -15.11
N PHE A 41 5.46 -9.90 -14.81
CA PHE A 41 4.39 -10.49 -14.01
C PHE A 41 4.69 -10.29 -12.52
N SER A 42 3.68 -9.88 -11.75
CA SER A 42 3.78 -9.82 -10.28
C SER A 42 3.69 -11.24 -9.71
N GLU A 43 4.84 -11.88 -9.51
CA GLU A 43 4.93 -13.20 -8.89
C GLU A 43 4.41 -13.21 -7.46
N ALA A 44 3.83 -14.34 -7.06
CA ALA A 44 3.46 -14.58 -5.67
C ALA A 44 4.68 -15.14 -4.93
N LEU A 45 4.97 -14.60 -3.76
CA LEU A 45 6.02 -15.13 -2.90
C LEU A 45 5.48 -16.36 -2.15
N PRO A 46 6.17 -17.51 -2.19
CA PRO A 46 5.76 -18.69 -1.45
C PRO A 46 5.94 -18.47 0.06
N GLY A 47 5.21 -19.22 0.87
CA GLY A 47 5.30 -19.18 2.33
C GLY A 47 4.12 -18.49 3.00
N THR A 48 4.24 -18.28 4.31
CA THR A 48 3.19 -17.64 5.12
C THR A 48 3.24 -16.13 4.99
N GLY A 49 2.09 -15.46 5.19
CA GLY A 49 2.00 -14.02 5.03
C GLY A 49 2.90 -13.21 5.96
N ASP A 50 3.13 -13.71 7.18
CA ASP A 50 4.04 -13.11 8.17
C ASP A 50 5.52 -13.23 7.77
N ALA A 51 5.94 -14.37 7.24
CA ALA A 51 7.31 -14.56 6.74
C ALA A 51 7.59 -13.65 5.54
N VAL A 52 6.66 -13.60 4.58
CA VAL A 52 6.78 -12.73 3.40
C VAL A 52 6.78 -11.25 3.80
N TYR A 53 5.93 -10.87 4.76
CA TYR A 53 5.91 -9.51 5.30
C TYR A 53 7.25 -9.13 5.95
N HIS A 54 7.82 -10.01 6.78
CA HIS A 54 9.09 -9.77 7.44
C HIS A 54 10.22 -9.54 6.42
N LEU A 55 10.33 -10.42 5.43
CA LEU A 55 11.32 -10.30 4.36
C LEU A 55 11.12 -9.03 3.52
N ALA A 56 9.87 -8.64 3.23
CA ALA A 56 9.58 -7.40 2.52
C ALA A 56 10.08 -6.18 3.32
N CYS A 57 9.92 -6.18 4.63
CA CYS A 57 10.39 -5.09 5.49
C CYS A 57 11.92 -5.05 5.59
N GLU A 58 12.58 -6.20 5.75
CA GLU A 58 14.04 -6.29 5.74
C GLU A 58 14.64 -5.83 4.42
N ALA A 59 13.97 -6.11 3.30
CA ALA A 59 14.37 -5.66 1.97
C ALA A 59 14.08 -4.17 1.69
N GLY A 60 13.53 -3.43 2.66
CA GLY A 60 13.21 -2.01 2.50
C GLY A 60 12.05 -1.73 1.55
N LEU A 61 11.17 -2.71 1.31
CA LEU A 61 9.96 -2.53 0.51
C LEU A 61 8.85 -1.87 1.33
N GLU A 62 7.83 -1.31 0.65
CA GLU A 62 6.70 -0.66 1.34
C GLU A 62 5.89 -1.65 2.19
N GLY A 63 5.89 -2.93 1.83
CA GLY A 63 5.11 -3.99 2.46
C GLY A 63 4.52 -4.95 1.42
N ILE A 64 3.40 -5.57 1.76
CA ILE A 64 2.79 -6.66 0.96
C ILE A 64 1.32 -6.41 0.67
N VAL A 65 0.81 -7.08 -0.36
CA VAL A 65 -0.63 -7.15 -0.66
C VAL A 65 -1.04 -8.62 -0.70
N SER A 66 -1.76 -9.07 0.31
CA SER A 66 -2.36 -10.41 0.33
C SER A 66 -3.68 -10.40 -0.42
N LYS A 67 -3.89 -11.36 -1.32
CA LYS A 67 -5.10 -11.47 -2.13
C LYS A 67 -5.71 -12.86 -1.96
N ARG A 68 -7.04 -12.95 -1.79
CA ARG A 68 -7.77 -14.23 -1.74
C ARG A 68 -7.80 -14.89 -3.13
N LEU A 69 -7.31 -16.13 -3.24
CA LEU A 69 -7.17 -16.85 -4.52
C LEU A 69 -8.52 -17.13 -5.17
N ASP A 70 -9.51 -17.50 -4.39
CA ASP A 70 -10.89 -17.80 -4.82
C ASP A 70 -11.73 -16.55 -5.12
N SER A 71 -11.16 -15.34 -5.02
CA SER A 71 -11.93 -14.10 -5.14
C SER A 71 -12.11 -13.61 -6.59
N VAL A 72 -13.35 -13.27 -6.92
CA VAL A 72 -13.70 -12.50 -8.12
C VAL A 72 -13.26 -11.03 -7.98
N TYR A 73 -13.03 -10.37 -9.11
CA TYR A 73 -12.72 -8.94 -9.12
C TYR A 73 -14.00 -8.10 -8.99
N ARG A 74 -13.98 -7.12 -8.09
CA ARG A 74 -15.03 -6.11 -7.94
C ARG A 74 -14.38 -4.74 -7.76
N SER A 75 -14.86 -3.75 -8.50
CA SER A 75 -14.41 -2.36 -8.35
C SER A 75 -14.86 -1.79 -7.01
N GLY A 76 -13.98 -1.01 -6.36
CA GLY A 76 -14.28 -0.34 -5.09
C GLY A 76 -13.61 -1.02 -3.88
N SER A 77 -14.17 -0.77 -2.70
CA SER A 77 -13.64 -1.29 -1.44
C SER A 77 -13.81 -2.81 -1.35
N THR A 78 -12.77 -3.52 -0.91
CA THR A 78 -12.79 -4.98 -0.79
C THR A 78 -12.01 -5.49 0.42
N MET A 79 -12.47 -6.61 0.98
CA MET A 79 -11.74 -7.38 1.98
C MET A 79 -10.81 -8.42 1.36
N ASN A 80 -11.00 -8.74 0.08
CA ASN A 80 -10.26 -9.80 -0.61
C ASN A 80 -8.80 -9.43 -0.83
N TRP A 81 -8.49 -8.13 -0.87
CA TRP A 81 -7.14 -7.59 -1.01
C TRP A 81 -6.80 -6.82 0.26
N ARG A 82 -5.66 -7.16 0.87
CA ARG A 82 -5.20 -6.62 2.15
C ARG A 82 -3.79 -6.11 2.00
N LYS A 83 -3.63 -4.79 2.02
CA LYS A 83 -2.32 -4.15 2.08
C LYS A 83 -1.85 -4.09 3.53
N ILE A 84 -0.65 -4.55 3.78
CA ILE A 84 0.05 -4.40 5.06
C ILE A 84 1.35 -3.69 4.74
N LYS A 85 1.57 -2.52 5.35
CA LYS A 85 2.77 -1.72 5.13
C LYS A 85 3.82 -2.05 6.19
N CYS A 86 5.08 -2.08 5.79
CA CYS A 86 6.20 -1.99 6.70
C CYS A 86 6.19 -0.60 7.34
N TYR A 87 6.44 -0.56 8.65
CA TYR A 87 6.52 0.69 9.40
C TYR A 87 7.95 0.89 9.85
N ILE A 88 8.43 2.11 9.68
CA ILE A 88 9.61 2.61 10.38
C ILE A 88 9.13 3.63 11.41
N GLU A 89 9.68 3.54 12.61
CA GLU A 89 9.46 4.53 13.64
C GLU A 89 10.63 5.51 13.62
N LYS A 90 10.32 6.80 13.69
CA LYS A 90 11.32 7.85 13.76
C LYS A 90 10.79 8.98 14.63
N GLU A 91 11.60 9.40 15.58
CA GLU A 91 11.33 10.60 16.38
C GLU A 91 11.59 11.85 15.53
N MET A 92 10.68 12.81 15.62
CA MET A 92 10.76 14.09 14.91
C MET A 92 10.28 15.20 15.82
N ASP A 93 10.84 16.39 15.63
CA ASP A 93 10.40 17.61 16.31
C ASP A 93 9.13 18.13 15.66
N ILE A 94 8.11 18.47 16.46
CA ILE A 94 6.96 19.23 15.97
C ILE A 94 7.36 20.71 15.95
N ILE A 95 7.44 21.29 14.76
CA ILE A 95 7.88 22.68 14.56
C ILE A 95 6.72 23.64 14.24
N GLY A 96 5.50 23.11 14.09
CA GLY A 96 4.33 23.91 13.82
C GLY A 96 3.08 23.08 13.54
N VAL A 97 1.97 23.77 13.35
CA VAL A 97 0.67 23.17 13.04
C VAL A 97 0.01 23.96 11.93
N GLN A 98 -0.46 23.26 10.88
CA GLN A 98 -1.30 23.83 9.85
C GLN A 98 -2.77 23.44 10.11
N ARG A 99 -3.64 24.44 10.17
CA ARG A 99 -5.09 24.28 10.35
C ARG A 99 -5.82 24.96 9.21
N GLU A 100 -6.69 24.21 8.55
CA GLU A 100 -7.59 24.72 7.51
C GLU A 100 -9.03 24.36 7.88
N HIS A 101 -9.96 25.28 7.65
CA HIS A 101 -11.36 25.05 7.95
C HIS A 101 -11.88 23.82 7.19
N GLY A 102 -12.50 22.88 7.91
CA GLY A 102 -13.03 21.64 7.32
C GLY A 102 -12.00 20.54 7.03
N LYS A 103 -10.70 20.73 7.32
CA LYS A 103 -9.66 19.69 7.16
C LYS A 103 -9.07 19.24 8.49
N PRO A 104 -8.61 17.98 8.60
CA PRO A 104 -7.84 17.54 9.76
C PRO A 104 -6.57 18.39 9.91
N ALA A 105 -6.26 18.77 11.15
CA ALA A 105 -5.04 19.51 11.43
C ALA A 105 -3.79 18.65 11.17
N MET A 106 -2.76 19.30 10.67
CA MET A 106 -1.51 18.69 10.25
C MET A 106 -0.37 19.24 11.11
N VAL A 107 0.44 18.36 11.70
CA VAL A 107 1.69 18.76 12.35
C VAL A 107 2.77 18.91 11.31
N LEU A 108 3.58 19.95 11.43
CA LEU A 108 4.78 20.17 10.63
C LEU A 108 5.96 19.60 11.42
N MET A 109 6.78 18.77 10.76
CA MET A 109 7.82 17.98 11.42
C MET A 109 9.21 18.38 10.92
N ALA A 110 10.20 18.34 11.81
CA ALA A 110 11.61 18.47 11.48
C ALA A 110 12.46 17.32 12.05
N ASP A 111 13.58 17.06 11.39
CA ASP A 111 14.65 16.20 11.88
C ASP A 111 15.96 16.98 11.78
N LYS A 112 16.69 17.13 12.90
CA LYS A 112 17.95 17.89 12.97
C LYS A 112 17.85 19.27 12.33
N ARG A 113 16.77 20.02 12.64
CA ARG A 113 16.43 21.35 12.09
C ARG A 113 16.14 21.39 10.58
N ARG A 114 16.02 20.25 9.92
CA ARG A 114 15.56 20.15 8.52
C ARG A 114 14.08 19.82 8.49
N TYR A 115 13.30 20.59 7.75
CA TYR A 115 11.88 20.31 7.53
C TYR A 115 11.69 18.96 6.81
N MET A 116 10.79 18.12 7.34
CA MET A 116 10.52 16.74 6.87
C MET A 116 9.12 16.57 6.27
N GLY A 117 8.30 17.62 6.25
CA GLY A 117 6.92 17.56 5.76
C GLY A 117 5.89 17.66 6.88
N GLY A 118 4.63 17.42 6.51
CA GLY A 118 3.51 17.42 7.43
C GLY A 118 2.87 16.05 7.57
N ALA A 119 2.29 15.76 8.74
CA ALA A 119 1.52 14.55 9.00
C ALA A 119 0.17 14.88 9.64
N PHE A 120 -0.88 14.17 9.22
CA PHE A 120 -2.18 14.28 9.87
C PHE A 120 -2.15 13.64 11.25
N VAL A 121 -2.70 14.36 12.22
CA VAL A 121 -2.81 13.85 13.58
C VAL A 121 -4.09 13.04 13.72
N THR A 122 -3.98 11.71 13.68
CA THR A 122 -5.10 10.77 13.85
C THR A 122 -5.20 10.24 15.28
N PHE A 123 -4.83 11.05 16.29
CA PHE A 123 -4.99 10.66 17.69
C PHE A 123 -6.45 10.60 18.11
N LYS A 124 -6.73 9.79 19.15
CA LYS A 124 -7.98 9.87 19.92
C LYS A 124 -8.19 11.31 20.40
N ALA A 125 -9.45 11.73 20.53
CA ALA A 125 -9.84 13.12 20.76
C ALA A 125 -9.10 13.79 21.93
N GLU A 126 -8.92 13.06 23.04
CA GLU A 126 -8.21 13.51 24.24
C GLU A 126 -6.73 13.84 23.96
N LYS A 127 -5.96 12.88 23.45
CA LYS A 127 -4.54 13.09 23.08
C LYS A 127 -4.36 14.19 22.04
N ARG A 128 -5.33 14.36 21.16
CA ARG A 128 -5.34 15.44 20.17
C ARG A 128 -5.55 16.80 20.84
N GLN A 129 -6.43 16.89 21.84
CA GLN A 129 -6.64 18.11 22.62
C GLN A 129 -5.38 18.48 23.42
N ASP A 130 -4.75 17.49 24.06
CA ASP A 130 -3.49 17.70 24.80
C ASP A 130 -2.39 18.21 23.89
N LEU A 131 -2.28 17.67 22.67
CA LEU A 131 -1.36 18.19 21.67
C LEU A 131 -1.69 19.65 21.37
N TRP A 132 -2.95 19.99 21.08
CA TRP A 132 -3.37 21.38 20.79
C TRP A 132 -3.20 22.36 21.94
N ASN A 133 -3.17 21.90 23.18
CA ASN A 133 -2.90 22.78 24.31
C ASN A 133 -1.40 23.10 24.45
N ARG A 134 -0.52 22.33 23.79
CA ARG A 134 0.95 22.44 23.89
C ARG A 134 1.60 23.12 22.69
N VAL A 135 0.90 23.24 21.57
CA VAL A 135 1.31 23.92 20.32
C VAL A 135 0.30 24.97 19.91
#